data_AF-A0A9P0M0J6-F1
#
_entry.id   AF-A0A9P0M0J6-F1
#
_cell.length_a   1.000
_cell.length_b   1.000
_cell.length_c   1.000
_cell.angle_alpha   90.00
_cell.angle_beta   90.00
_cell.angle_gamma   90.00
#
_symmetry.space_group_name_H-M   'P 1'
#
loop_
_entity.id
_entity.type
_entity.pdbx_description
1 polymer ?
#
loop_
_entity_poly.entity_id
_entity_poly.type
_entity_poly.pdbx_seq_one_letter_code
_entity_poly.pdbx_strand_id
1 'polypeptide(L)'
;MISDIKAFIRKIELWEQNLTDGDTRHFPVLSENISQNPLEPYDISNLQDNFNNRFKDFNEIAIVAQLVVSPFMDSDIQQFAASLTQNFSEGIAATEMEVIEFQNDLALKSLVSNTKCIWPPVSEDKYLVLCRVALKVK
;
A
#
# COMPACT_ATOMS: atom_id res chain seq x y z
N MET A 1 -6.45 8.83 0.04
CA MET A 1 -5.29 9.17 0.89
C MET A 1 -4.14 8.19 0.72
N ILE A 2 -4.22 6.91 1.16
CA ILE A 2 -3.11 5.93 0.96
C ILE A 2 -2.78 5.74 -0.52
N SER A 3 -3.80 5.68 -1.38
CA SER A 3 -3.65 5.66 -2.84
C SER A 3 -2.86 6.86 -3.37
N ASP A 4 -3.11 8.05 -2.82
CA ASP A 4 -2.49 9.30 -3.26
C ASP A 4 -1.03 9.38 -2.79
N ILE A 5 -0.75 8.91 -1.57
CA ILE A 5 0.61 8.77 -1.02
C ILE A 5 1.43 7.81 -1.90
N LYS A 6 0.90 6.60 -2.17
CA LYS A 6 1.56 5.62 -3.05
C LYS A 6 1.79 6.17 -4.46
N ALA A 7 0.79 6.86 -5.01
CA ALA A 7 0.91 7.47 -6.33
C ALA A 7 1.98 8.56 -6.35
N PHE A 8 2.13 9.35 -5.28
CA PHE A 8 3.16 10.38 -5.20
C PHE A 8 4.56 9.78 -5.06
N ILE A 9 4.75 8.75 -4.22
CA ILE A 9 6.03 8.02 -4.11
C ILE A 9 6.45 7.47 -5.49
N ARG A 10 5.53 6.80 -6.20
CA ARG A 10 5.78 6.29 -7.56
C ARG A 10 6.15 7.38 -8.57
N LYS A 11 5.59 8.58 -8.41
CA LYS A 11 5.97 9.73 -9.26
C LYS A 11 7.40 10.19 -8.95
N ILE A 12 7.78 10.27 -7.68
CA ILE A 12 9.14 10.64 -7.28
C ILE A 12 10.16 9.62 -7.85
N GLU A 13 9.91 8.32 -7.69
CA GLU A 13 10.76 7.25 -8.25
C GLU A 13 10.91 7.37 -9.77
N LEU A 14 9.81 7.61 -10.48
CA LEU A 14 9.82 7.82 -11.93
C LEU A 14 10.60 9.08 -12.32
N TRP A 15 10.45 10.17 -11.57
CA TRP A 15 11.14 11.43 -11.82
C TRP A 15 12.64 11.32 -11.57
N GLU A 16 13.05 10.61 -10.52
CA GLU A 16 14.46 10.33 -10.21
C GLU A 16 15.12 9.55 -11.36
N GLN A 17 14.46 8.50 -11.85
CA GLN A 17 14.94 7.72 -12.99
C GLN A 17 15.05 8.59 -14.25
N ASN A 18 13.99 9.33 -14.59
CA ASN A 18 14.01 10.20 -15.77
C ASN A 18 15.15 11.23 -15.70
N LEU A 19 15.35 11.90 -14.56
CA LEU A 19 16.43 12.88 -14.42
C LEU A 19 17.82 12.23 -14.50
N THR A 20 17.97 11.01 -13.97
CA THR A 20 19.23 10.23 -14.08
C THR A 20 19.55 9.92 -15.55
N ASP A 21 18.53 9.63 -16.35
CA ASP A 21 18.64 9.37 -17.79
C ASP A 21 18.73 10.66 -18.64
N GLY A 22 18.76 11.85 -18.00
CA GLY A 22 18.80 13.16 -18.68
C GLY A 22 17.46 13.60 -19.27
N ASP A 23 16.38 12.89 -18.95
CA ASP A 23 15.03 13.14 -19.43
C ASP A 23 14.27 14.12 -18.53
N THR A 24 14.01 15.29 -19.08
CA THR A 24 13.44 16.44 -18.36
C THR A 24 11.99 16.71 -18.74
N ARG A 25 11.31 15.78 -19.42
CA ARG A 25 9.93 15.97 -19.93
C ARG A 25 8.89 16.38 -18.88
N HIS A 26 9.12 16.03 -17.62
CA HIS A 26 8.25 16.38 -16.49
C HIS A 26 8.65 17.67 -15.77
N PHE A 27 9.82 18.24 -16.11
CA PHE A 27 10.36 19.45 -15.54
C PHE A 27 10.88 20.37 -16.64
N PRO A 28 10.01 20.94 -17.50
CA PRO A 28 10.42 21.73 -18.66
C PRO A 28 11.26 22.97 -18.28
N VAL A 29 11.07 23.54 -17.09
CA VAL A 29 11.90 24.66 -16.60
C VAL A 29 13.35 24.23 -16.34
N LEU A 30 13.58 22.94 -16.04
CA LEU A 30 14.92 22.39 -15.88
C LEU A 30 15.63 22.23 -17.22
N SER A 31 14.91 21.88 -18.30
CA SER A 31 15.50 21.76 -19.63
C SER A 31 16.05 23.09 -20.17
N GLU A 32 15.44 24.21 -19.77
CA GLU A 32 15.90 25.57 -20.10
C GLU A 32 17.20 25.95 -19.37
N ASN A 33 17.47 25.38 -18.19
CA ASN A 33 18.56 25.80 -17.30
C ASN A 33 19.75 24.81 -17.21
N ILE A 34 19.59 23.55 -17.64
CA ILE A 34 20.66 22.53 -17.62
C ILE A 34 21.88 22.92 -18.47
N SER A 35 21.70 23.81 -19.44
CA SER A 35 22.81 24.31 -20.26
C SER A 35 23.77 25.24 -19.48
N GLN A 36 23.41 25.71 -18.28
CA GLN A 36 24.26 26.57 -17.45
C GLN A 36 24.79 25.91 -16.17
N ASN A 37 24.10 24.90 -15.63
CA ASN A 37 24.58 24.13 -14.48
C ASN A 37 23.94 22.73 -14.51
N PRO A 38 24.71 21.63 -14.50
CA PRO A 38 24.14 20.30 -14.35
C PRO A 38 23.36 20.23 -13.04
N LEU A 39 22.10 19.79 -13.11
CA LEU A 39 21.33 19.53 -11.90
C LEU A 39 22.05 18.48 -11.09
N GLU A 40 22.41 18.88 -9.88
CA GLU A 40 22.93 17.97 -8.91
C GLU A 40 21.77 17.05 -8.48
N PRO A 41 21.82 15.73 -8.71
CA PRO A 41 20.70 14.80 -8.48
C PRO A 41 20.24 14.70 -7.00
N TYR A 42 20.90 15.43 -6.10
CA TYR A 42 20.73 15.37 -4.66
C TYR A 42 19.37 15.89 -4.15
N ASP A 43 18.58 16.64 -4.93
CA ASP A 43 17.31 17.19 -4.45
C ASP A 43 16.12 16.21 -4.51
N ILE A 44 16.08 15.30 -5.51
CA ILE A 44 14.96 14.35 -5.61
C ILE A 44 15.06 13.23 -4.58
N SER A 45 16.25 12.67 -4.37
CA SER A 45 16.43 11.60 -3.37
C SER A 45 16.14 12.12 -1.96
N ASN A 46 16.56 13.36 -1.63
CA ASN A 46 16.20 14.00 -0.37
C ASN A 46 14.68 14.21 -0.23
N LEU A 47 13.98 14.59 -1.30
CA LEU A 47 12.52 14.70 -1.28
C LEU A 47 11.86 13.35 -1.04
N GLN A 48 12.37 12.29 -1.69
CA GLN A 48 11.88 10.93 -1.52
C GLN A 48 12.02 10.46 -0.07
N ASP A 49 13.21 10.65 0.52
CA ASP A 49 13.49 10.26 1.91
C ASP A 49 12.60 11.01 2.90
N ASN A 50 12.47 12.33 2.74
CA ASN A 50 11.60 13.14 3.59
C ASN A 50 10.13 12.71 3.46
N PHE A 51 9.67 12.42 2.25
CA PHE A 51 8.30 11.97 2.03
C PHE A 51 8.06 10.58 2.61
N ASN A 52 8.96 9.63 2.37
CA ASN A 52 8.88 8.28 2.91
C ASN A 52 8.90 8.28 4.43
N ASN A 53 9.76 9.08 5.06
CA ASN A 53 9.79 9.20 6.52
C ASN A 53 8.50 9.80 7.07
N ARG A 54 7.95 10.83 6.42
CA ARG A 54 6.71 11.48 6.86
C ARG A 54 5.49 10.57 6.77
N PHE A 55 5.43 9.70 5.76
CA PHE A 55 4.30 8.81 5.51
C PHE A 55 4.61 7.33 5.78
N LYS A 56 5.65 7.06 6.58
CA LYS A 56 6.12 5.72 6.90
C LYS A 56 5.00 4.82 7.43
N ASP A 57 4.23 5.32 8.39
CA ASP A 57 3.12 4.57 9.01
C ASP A 57 2.06 4.18 7.96
N PHE A 58 1.78 5.06 6.98
CA PHE A 58 0.84 4.76 5.90
C PHE A 58 1.37 3.68 4.96
N ASN A 59 2.67 3.65 4.70
CA ASN A 59 3.30 2.60 3.90
C ASN A 59 3.24 1.26 4.63
N GLU A 60 3.47 1.24 5.94
CA GLU A 60 3.44 0.02 6.77
C GLU A 60 2.05 -0.62 6.82
N ILE A 61 0.98 0.19 6.90
CA ILE A 61 -0.40 -0.31 6.92
C ILE A 61 -1.00 -0.48 5.52
N ALA A 62 -0.31 -0.10 4.44
CA ALA A 62 -0.91 -0.07 3.12
C ALA A 62 -1.31 -1.46 2.61
N ILE A 63 -0.55 -2.50 2.96
CA ILE A 63 -0.90 -3.89 2.62
C ILE A 63 -2.15 -4.34 3.38
N VAL A 64 -2.31 -3.87 4.62
CA VAL A 64 -3.49 -4.15 5.44
C VAL A 64 -4.72 -3.46 4.85
N ALA A 65 -4.59 -2.17 4.52
CA ALA A 65 -5.66 -1.40 3.90
C ALA A 65 -6.08 -2.00 2.53
N GLN A 66 -5.12 -2.50 1.75
CA GLN A 66 -5.41 -3.15 0.48
C GLN A 66 -6.27 -4.41 0.67
N LEU A 67 -5.93 -5.25 1.65
CA LEU A 67 -6.74 -6.42 1.97
C LEU A 67 -8.11 -6.03 2.51
N VAL A 68 -8.21 -4.99 3.36
CA VAL A 68 -9.50 -4.51 3.88
C VAL A 68 -10.42 -4.01 2.75
N VAL A 69 -9.88 -3.38 1.72
CA VAL A 69 -10.66 -2.85 0.58
C VAL A 69 -10.96 -3.94 -0.46
N SER A 70 -10.00 -4.82 -0.71
CA SER A 70 -10.05 -5.84 -1.77
C SER A 70 -9.62 -7.22 -1.23
N PRO A 71 -10.40 -7.82 -0.31
CA PRO A 71 -9.92 -8.97 0.48
C PRO A 71 -9.77 -10.27 -0.30
N PHE A 72 -10.28 -10.32 -1.54
CA PHE A 72 -10.19 -11.49 -2.43
C PHE A 72 -9.15 -11.32 -3.55
N MET A 73 -8.42 -10.20 -3.57
CA MET A 73 -7.28 -10.04 -4.46
C MET A 73 -6.12 -10.88 -3.96
N ASP A 74 -5.41 -11.57 -4.86
CA ASP A 74 -4.16 -12.25 -4.50
C ASP A 74 -3.19 -11.26 -3.84
N SER A 75 -2.67 -11.65 -2.70
CA SER A 75 -1.79 -10.83 -1.86
C SER A 75 -0.62 -11.66 -1.34
N ASP A 76 0.49 -11.01 -1.03
CA ASP A 76 1.57 -11.65 -0.28
C ASP A 76 1.12 -11.86 1.17
N ILE A 77 0.69 -13.08 1.47
CA ILE A 77 0.12 -13.48 2.76
C ILE A 77 1.16 -13.36 3.88
N GLN A 78 2.43 -13.68 3.58
CA GLN A 78 3.52 -13.60 4.55
C GLN A 78 3.81 -12.14 4.91
N GLN A 79 3.89 -11.27 3.90
CA GLN A 79 4.09 -9.84 4.12
C GLN A 79 2.91 -9.22 4.88
N PHE A 80 1.68 -9.63 4.58
CA PHE A 80 0.49 -9.18 5.30
C PHE A 80 0.51 -9.63 6.78
N ALA A 81 0.80 -10.91 7.04
CA ALA A 81 0.86 -11.46 8.39
C ALA A 81 1.98 -10.80 9.23
N ALA A 82 3.13 -10.52 8.62
CA ALA A 82 4.19 -9.76 9.25
C ALA A 82 3.74 -8.33 9.62
N SER A 83 3.05 -7.64 8.69
CA SER A 83 2.49 -6.30 8.95
C SER A 83 1.46 -6.32 10.09
N LEU A 84 0.59 -7.33 10.16
CA LEU A 84 -0.37 -7.46 11.25
C LEU A 84 0.27 -7.75 12.61
N THR A 85 1.32 -8.56 12.62
CA THR A 85 2.06 -8.83 13.85
C THR A 85 2.70 -7.57 14.40
N GLN A 86 3.33 -6.77 13.52
CA GLN A 86 3.99 -5.52 13.89
C GLN A 86 3.00 -4.43 14.36
N ASN A 87 1.87 -4.27 13.65
CA ASN A 87 0.98 -3.13 13.85
C ASN A 87 -0.24 -3.42 14.73
N PHE A 88 -0.63 -4.69 14.86
CA PHE A 88 -1.89 -5.10 15.51
C PHE A 88 -1.72 -6.20 16.57
N SER A 89 -0.49 -6.69 16.77
CA SER A 89 -0.17 -7.79 17.71
C SER A 89 -0.93 -9.08 17.45
N GLU A 90 -1.28 -9.35 16.20
CA GLU A 90 -1.92 -10.59 15.77
C GLU A 90 -0.85 -11.68 15.51
N GLY A 91 -1.22 -12.95 15.63
CA GLY A 91 -0.28 -14.06 15.42
C GLY A 91 -0.09 -14.39 13.94
N ILE A 92 1.17 -14.53 13.49
CA ILE A 92 1.52 -14.84 12.07
C ILE A 92 0.77 -16.06 11.56
N ALA A 93 0.99 -17.24 12.16
CA ALA A 93 0.45 -18.50 11.64
C ALA A 93 -1.09 -18.53 11.57
N ALA A 94 -1.77 -17.97 12.59
CA ALA A 94 -3.23 -17.87 12.59
C ALA A 94 -3.73 -16.95 11.48
N THR A 95 -3.06 -15.81 11.30
CA THR A 95 -3.37 -14.85 10.24
C THR A 95 -3.23 -15.46 8.86
N GLU A 96 -2.14 -16.17 8.60
CA GLU A 96 -1.88 -16.78 7.29
C GLU A 96 -2.99 -17.77 6.91
N MET A 97 -3.37 -18.66 7.84
CA MET A 97 -4.44 -19.63 7.62
C MET A 97 -5.79 -18.95 7.41
N GLU A 98 -6.11 -17.95 8.23
CA GLU A 98 -7.37 -17.22 8.13
C GLU A 98 -7.49 -16.48 6.80
N VAL A 99 -6.40 -15.85 6.31
CA VAL A 99 -6.38 -15.18 5.00
C VAL A 99 -6.60 -16.17 3.86
N ILE A 100 -5.95 -17.35 3.89
CA ILE A 100 -6.12 -18.39 2.87
C ILE A 100 -7.58 -18.85 2.83
N GLU A 101 -8.17 -19.14 3.99
CA GLU A 101 -9.56 -19.58 4.08
C GLU A 101 -10.54 -18.48 3.63
N PHE A 102 -10.28 -17.23 4.01
CA PHE A 102 -11.09 -16.08 3.63
C PHE A 102 -11.05 -15.87 2.11
N GLN A 103 -9.85 -15.82 1.54
CA GLN A 103 -9.63 -15.62 0.09
C GLN A 103 -10.18 -16.77 -0.75
N ASN A 104 -10.50 -17.93 -0.17
CA ASN A 104 -11.11 -19.06 -0.87
C ASN A 104 -12.59 -19.28 -0.53
N ASP A 105 -13.20 -18.44 0.31
CA ASP A 105 -14.63 -18.55 0.63
C ASP A 105 -15.50 -18.07 -0.54
N LEU A 106 -16.06 -19.04 -1.28
CA LEU A 106 -16.92 -18.78 -2.44
C LEU A 106 -18.22 -18.07 -2.08
N ALA A 107 -18.77 -18.32 -0.89
CA ALA A 107 -20.00 -17.67 -0.46
C ALA A 107 -19.74 -16.18 -0.22
N LEU A 108 -18.66 -15.84 0.50
CA LEU A 108 -18.27 -14.45 0.70
C LEU A 108 -17.85 -13.75 -0.60
N LYS A 109 -17.13 -14.43 -1.50
CA LYS A 109 -16.80 -13.91 -2.85
C LYS A 109 -18.04 -13.49 -3.62
N SER A 110 -19.10 -14.31 -3.58
CA SER A 110 -20.35 -14.03 -4.30
C SER A 110 -21.07 -12.77 -3.78
N LEU A 111 -20.82 -12.38 -2.53
CA LEU A 111 -21.42 -11.20 -1.91
C LEU A 111 -20.73 -9.90 -2.33
N VAL A 112 -19.44 -9.94 -2.71
CA VAL A 112 -18.63 -8.76 -3.07
C VAL A 112 -19.30 -7.92 -4.14
N SER A 113 -19.81 -8.56 -5.20
CA SER A 113 -20.46 -7.88 -6.33
C SER A 113 -21.73 -7.13 -5.95
N ASN A 114 -22.32 -7.46 -4.79
CA ASN A 114 -23.62 -6.97 -4.34
C ASN A 114 -23.54 -6.06 -3.11
N THR A 115 -22.33 -5.80 -2.57
CA THR A 115 -22.15 -4.95 -1.39
C THR A 115 -21.05 -3.92 -1.56
N LYS A 116 -21.24 -2.73 -0.97
CA LYS A 116 -20.20 -1.71 -0.89
C LYS A 116 -19.13 -2.04 0.16
N CYS A 117 -19.45 -2.90 1.13
CA CYS A 117 -18.55 -3.27 2.20
C CYS A 117 -18.82 -4.72 2.60
N ILE A 118 -17.78 -5.56 2.52
CA ILE A 118 -17.94 -6.99 2.72
C ILE A 118 -17.91 -7.38 4.20
N TRP A 119 -17.37 -6.52 5.08
CA TRP A 119 -17.10 -6.86 6.48
C TRP A 119 -18.33 -7.06 7.37
N PRO A 120 -19.43 -6.29 7.23
CA PRO A 120 -20.62 -6.49 8.07
C PRO A 120 -21.23 -7.90 8.04
N PRO A 121 -21.33 -8.61 6.89
CA PRO A 121 -21.82 -9.99 6.85
C PRO A 121 -20.78 -11.06 7.19
N VAL A 122 -19.50 -10.72 7.42
CA VAL A 122 -18.46 -11.70 7.76
C VAL A 122 -18.66 -12.18 9.20
N SER A 123 -18.64 -13.50 9.40
CA SER A 123 -18.73 -14.08 10.74
C SER A 123 -17.43 -13.86 11.52
N GLU A 124 -17.52 -13.13 12.64
CA GLU A 124 -16.40 -12.92 13.57
C GLU A 124 -15.93 -14.23 14.22
N ASP A 125 -16.82 -15.21 14.39
CA ASP A 125 -16.44 -16.54 14.90
C ASP A 125 -15.58 -17.33 13.92
N LYS A 126 -15.74 -17.07 12.61
CA LYS A 126 -14.98 -17.76 11.55
C LYS A 126 -13.71 -17.00 11.16
N TYR A 127 -13.77 -15.67 11.15
CA TYR A 127 -12.70 -14.78 10.67
C TYR A 127 -12.38 -13.68 11.68
N LEU A 128 -11.94 -14.09 12.87
CA LEU A 128 -11.72 -13.20 14.00
C LEU A 128 -10.63 -12.16 13.72
N VAL A 129 -9.47 -12.58 13.23
CA VAL A 129 -8.33 -11.67 12.98
C VAL A 129 -8.71 -10.63 11.94
N LEU A 130 -9.29 -11.07 10.81
CA LEU A 130 -9.63 -10.19 9.70
C LEU A 130 -10.77 -9.22 10.06
N CYS A 131 -11.77 -9.66 10.81
CA CYS A 131 -12.82 -8.78 11.33
C CYS A 131 -12.26 -7.70 12.25
N ARG A 132 -11.38 -8.07 13.21
CA ARG A 132 -10.74 -7.10 14.12
C ARG A 132 -9.90 -6.07 13.37
N VAL A 133 -9.15 -6.52 12.38
CA VAL A 133 -8.32 -5.64 11.54
C VAL A 133 -9.19 -4.70 10.72
N ALA A 134 -10.24 -5.21 10.08
CA ALA A 134 -11.14 -4.38 9.28
C ALA A 134 -11.85 -3.29 10.10
N LEU A 135 -12.12 -3.54 11.39
CA LEU A 135 -12.67 -2.54 12.31
C LEU A 135 -11.68 -1.44 12.66
N LYS A 136 -10.37 -1.74 12.74
CA LYS A 136 -9.33 -0.76 13.10
C LYS A 136 -8.87 0.11 11.93
N VAL A 137 -9.12 -0.33 10.70
CA VAL A 137 -8.71 0.38 9.46
C VAL A 137 -9.84 1.25 8.89
N LYS A 138 -11.09 1.05 9.32
CA LYS A 138 -12.24 1.91 9.00
C LYS A 138 -12.19 3.22 9.78
#